data_AF-A0A947WFS5-F1
#
_entry.id   AF-A0A947WFS5-F1
#
_cell.length_a   1.000
_cell.length_b   1.000
_cell.length_c   1.000
_cell.angle_alpha   90.00
_cell.angle_beta   90.00
_cell.angle_gamma   90.00
#
_symmetry.space_group_name_H-M   'P 1'
#
loop_
_entity.id
_entity.type
_entity.pdbx_description
1 polymer ?
#
loop_
_entity_poly.entity_id
_entity_poly.type
_entity_poly.pdbx_seq_one_letter_code
_entity_poly.pdbx_strand_id
1 'polypeptide(L)'
;GAIVSLYVTKTAIGMGALIGMMMLAGIVVNNGIILVEYANELKRTRSNLFRVLMEAARGRLRPVLMTTATTVFGLLPMALDKSEGANLWNPLAITVIGGLSFATPLTLVLVPAIYSIFEQFGKIYSDILISGNVGKAVKHTVRALFKKKKKTS
;
A
#
# COMPACT_ATOMS: atom_id res chain seq x y z
N GLY A 1 15.93 5.95 1.86
CA GLY A 1 15.59 6.01 3.30
C GLY A 1 16.68 5.39 4.14
N ALA A 2 16.64 4.07 4.34
CA ALA A 2 17.53 3.33 5.25
C ALA A 2 19.04 3.52 5.02
N ILE A 3 19.51 3.45 3.76
CA ILE A 3 20.93 3.67 3.43
C ILE A 3 21.36 5.12 3.70
N VAL A 4 20.46 6.08 3.41
CA VAL A 4 20.70 7.52 3.63
C VAL A 4 20.74 7.85 5.12
N SER A 5 19.88 7.25 5.94
CA SER A 5 19.89 7.49 7.39
C SER A 5 21.14 6.92 8.07
N LEU A 6 21.63 5.76 7.63
CA LEU A 6 22.91 5.23 8.10
C LEU A 6 24.08 6.12 7.69
N TYR A 7 24.07 6.61 6.44
CA TYR A 7 25.11 7.51 5.93
C TYR A 7 25.16 8.83 6.71
N VAL A 8 24.00 9.42 7.01
CA VAL A 8 23.88 10.66 7.80
C VAL A 8 24.30 10.43 9.26
N THR A 9 23.96 9.28 9.85
CA THR A 9 24.26 8.98 11.26
C THR A 9 25.69 8.43 11.46
N LYS A 10 26.46 8.26 10.38
CA LYS A 10 27.83 7.71 10.36
C LYS A 10 27.97 6.36 11.10
N THR A 11 26.91 5.56 11.12
CA THR A 11 26.90 4.24 11.75
C THR A 11 27.44 3.20 10.77
N ALA A 12 28.30 2.28 11.25
CA ALA A 12 28.84 1.22 10.41
C ALA A 12 27.73 0.29 9.90
N ILE A 13 27.81 -0.12 8.63
CA ILE A 13 26.95 -1.17 8.07
C ILE A 13 27.45 -2.50 8.67
N GLY A 14 26.89 -2.86 9.83
CA GLY A 14 27.10 -4.14 10.50
C GLY A 14 25.89 -5.06 10.39
N MET A 15 25.92 -6.19 11.10
CA MET A 15 24.82 -7.16 11.14
C MET A 15 23.49 -6.52 11.60
N GLY A 16 23.53 -5.59 12.54
CA GLY A 16 22.34 -4.88 13.02
C GLY A 16 21.61 -4.09 11.94
N ALA A 17 22.36 -3.45 11.04
CA ALA A 17 21.79 -2.69 9.92
C ALA A 17 21.11 -3.61 8.89
N LEU A 18 21.70 -4.78 8.63
CA LEU A 18 21.12 -5.79 7.72
C LEU A 18 19.79 -6.33 8.27
N ILE A 19 19.75 -6.67 9.55
CA ILE A 19 18.51 -7.11 10.23
C ILE A 19 17.46 -6.01 10.18
N GLY A 20 17.87 -4.76 10.47
CA GLY A 20 16.99 -3.59 10.38
C GLY A 20 16.38 -3.43 9.00
N MET A 21 17.17 -3.57 7.93
CA MET A 21 16.66 -3.49 6.55
C MET A 21 15.66 -4.60 6.22
N MET A 22 15.92 -5.84 6.65
CA MET A 22 14.97 -6.96 6.47
C MET A 22 13.64 -6.70 7.19
N MET A 23 13.69 -6.23 8.43
CA MET A 23 12.49 -5.90 9.21
C MET A 23 11.69 -4.78 8.54
N LEU A 24 12.38 -3.75 8.05
CA LEU A 24 11.79 -2.62 7.36
C LEU A 24 11.04 -3.03 6.10
N ALA A 25 11.61 -3.96 5.32
CA ALA A 25 10.96 -4.50 4.14
C ALA A 25 9.60 -5.14 4.49
N GLY A 26 9.54 -5.94 5.57
CA GLY A 26 8.29 -6.54 6.05
C GLY A 26 7.25 -5.49 6.47
N ILE A 27 7.66 -4.48 7.23
CA ILE A 27 6.76 -3.41 7.69
C ILE A 27 6.21 -2.63 6.50
N VAL A 28 7.06 -2.28 5.52
CA VAL A 28 6.64 -1.52 4.33
C VAL A 28 5.69 -2.32 3.46
N VAL A 29 5.96 -3.60 3.24
CA VAL A 29 5.07 -4.49 2.46
C VAL A 29 3.73 -4.63 3.18
N ASN A 30 3.70 -4.85 4.49
CA ASN A 30 2.45 -4.96 5.25
C ASN A 30 1.62 -3.66 5.18
N ASN A 31 2.28 -2.51 5.33
CA ASN A 31 1.63 -1.20 5.18
C ASN A 31 1.07 -1.00 3.75
N GLY A 32 1.72 -1.56 2.73
CA GLY A 32 1.27 -1.57 1.34
C GLY A 32 0.13 -2.55 1.05
N ILE A 33 0.11 -3.73 1.66
CA ILE A 33 -0.97 -4.72 1.47
C ILE A 33 -2.30 -4.15 1.96
N ILE A 34 -2.33 -3.61 3.19
CA ILE A 34 -3.52 -2.98 3.78
C ILE A 34 -4.05 -1.85 2.87
N LEU A 35 -3.15 -1.15 2.17
CA LEU A 35 -3.48 -0.10 1.22
C LEU A 35 -4.25 -0.64 0.00
N VAL A 36 -3.79 -1.73 -0.59
CA VAL A 36 -4.41 -2.33 -1.77
C VAL A 36 -5.76 -2.93 -1.42
N GLU A 37 -5.83 -3.65 -0.29
CA GLU A 37 -7.05 -4.29 0.20
C GLU A 37 -8.19 -3.27 0.37
N TYR A 38 -7.91 -2.17 1.08
CA TYR A 38 -8.90 -1.13 1.33
C TYR A 38 -9.29 -0.39 0.05
N ALA A 39 -8.45 -0.39 -0.99
CA ALA A 39 -8.75 0.31 -2.25
C ALA A 39 -9.74 -0.52 -3.07
N ASN A 40 -9.56 -1.85 -3.04
CA ASN A 40 -10.46 -2.81 -3.64
C ASN A 40 -11.83 -2.80 -2.93
N GLU A 41 -11.83 -2.71 -1.60
CA GLU A 41 -13.05 -2.59 -0.78
C GLU A 41 -13.86 -1.34 -1.16
N LEU A 42 -13.22 -0.17 -1.19
CA LEU A 42 -13.89 1.11 -1.45
C LEU A 42 -14.43 1.21 -2.89
N LYS A 43 -13.81 0.50 -3.84
CA LYS A 43 -14.29 0.37 -5.23
C LYS A 43 -15.59 -0.43 -5.32
N ARG A 44 -15.82 -1.40 -4.42
CA ARG A 44 -17.06 -2.20 -4.40
C ARG A 44 -18.27 -1.40 -3.90
N THR A 45 -18.05 -0.38 -3.08
CA THR A 45 -19.14 0.31 -2.34
C THR A 45 -19.54 1.67 -2.93
N ARG A 46 -18.71 2.32 -3.78
CA ARG A 46 -18.97 3.70 -4.21
C ARG A 46 -18.70 3.98 -5.69
N SER A 47 -19.58 4.80 -6.28
CA SER A 47 -19.56 5.22 -7.69
C SER A 47 -18.78 6.52 -7.98
N ASN A 48 -18.47 7.33 -6.95
CA ASN A 48 -17.78 8.63 -7.10
C ASN A 48 -16.31 8.53 -6.66
N LEU A 49 -15.44 8.38 -7.66
CA LEU A 49 -14.02 8.05 -7.55
C LEU A 49 -13.19 9.05 -6.71
N PHE A 50 -13.49 10.35 -6.84
CA PHE A 50 -12.81 11.41 -6.08
C PHE A 50 -13.14 11.35 -4.57
N ARG A 51 -14.40 11.03 -4.23
CA ARG A 51 -14.86 10.93 -2.84
C ARG A 51 -14.29 9.68 -2.16
N VAL A 52 -14.11 8.61 -2.93
CA VAL A 52 -13.43 7.36 -2.54
C VAL A 52 -11.96 7.61 -2.23
N LEU A 53 -11.23 8.32 -3.10
CA LEU A 53 -9.83 8.70 -2.87
C LEU A 53 -9.64 9.53 -1.59
N MET A 54 -10.49 10.53 -1.36
CA MET A 54 -10.37 11.42 -0.20
C MET A 54 -10.68 10.71 1.13
N GLU A 55 -11.65 9.80 1.14
CA GLU A 55 -11.92 8.96 2.32
C GLU A 55 -10.84 7.89 2.54
N ALA A 56 -10.34 7.26 1.48
CA ALA A 56 -9.22 6.32 1.57
C ALA A 56 -7.96 6.99 2.11
N ALA A 57 -7.66 8.22 1.66
CA ALA A 57 -6.54 8.99 2.17
C ALA A 57 -6.71 9.29 3.67
N ARG A 58 -7.88 9.80 4.11
CA ARG A 58 -8.14 10.11 5.52
C ARG A 58 -8.20 8.88 6.43
N GLY A 59 -8.82 7.79 5.98
CA GLY A 59 -8.95 6.55 6.73
C GLY A 59 -7.62 5.86 7.01
N ARG A 60 -6.59 6.13 6.18
CA ARG A 60 -5.30 5.45 6.24
C ARG A 60 -4.16 6.31 6.76
N LEU A 61 -4.26 7.63 6.59
CA LEU A 61 -3.29 8.58 7.17
C LEU A 61 -3.12 8.34 8.67
N ARG A 62 -4.24 8.08 9.36
CA ARG A 62 -4.26 7.84 10.81
C ARG A 62 -3.51 6.55 11.20
N PRO A 63 -3.84 5.36 10.66
CA PRO A 63 -3.08 4.13 10.93
C PRO A 63 -1.60 4.19 10.58
N VAL A 64 -1.23 4.67 9.39
CA VAL A 64 0.19 4.66 8.94
C VAL A 64 1.04 5.58 9.80
N LEU A 65 0.52 6.78 10.12
CA LEU A 65 1.20 7.70 11.02
C LEU A 65 1.27 7.15 12.45
N MET A 66 0.20 6.52 12.96
CA MET A 66 0.19 5.88 14.29
C MET A 66 1.28 4.81 14.38
N THR A 67 1.36 3.88 13.43
CA THR A 67 2.39 2.83 13.44
C THR A 67 3.78 3.43 13.33
N THR A 68 3.99 4.36 12.40
CA THR A 68 5.29 5.02 12.21
C THR A 68 5.72 5.74 13.49
N ALA A 69 4.82 6.52 14.10
CA ALA A 69 5.10 7.25 15.34
C ALA A 69 5.43 6.30 16.49
N THR A 70 4.62 5.26 16.69
CA THR A 70 4.86 4.24 17.73
C THR A 70 6.21 3.56 17.54
N THR A 71 6.57 3.15 16.32
CA THR A 71 7.88 2.53 16.05
C THR A 71 9.03 3.50 16.28
N VAL A 72 8.91 4.74 15.82
CA VAL A 72 9.94 5.76 16.02
C VAL A 72 10.13 6.04 17.50
N PHE A 73 9.06 6.28 18.27
CA PHE A 73 9.16 6.53 19.71
C PHE A 73 9.70 5.32 20.48
N GLY A 74 9.31 4.10 20.11
CA GLY A 74 9.82 2.88 20.76
C GLY A 74 11.30 2.61 20.51
N LEU A 75 11.80 2.97 19.31
CA LEU A 75 13.19 2.75 18.92
C LEU A 75 14.10 3.96 19.17
N LEU A 76 13.53 5.14 19.45
CA LEU A 76 14.26 6.37 19.73
C LEU A 76 15.28 6.21 20.88
N PRO A 77 14.92 5.67 22.07
CA PRO A 77 15.90 5.51 23.14
C PRO A 77 17.01 4.51 22.77
N MET A 78 16.68 3.44 22.03
CA MET A 78 17.66 2.46 21.56
C MET A 78 18.63 3.02 20.53
N ALA A 79 18.18 3.96 19.68
CA ALA A 79 19.04 4.63 18.70
C ALA A 79 20.04 5.60 19.37
N LEU A 80 19.71 6.14 20.54
CA LEU A 80 20.58 7.06 21.29
C LEU A 80 21.52 6.35 22.26
N ASP A 81 21.25 5.08 22.57
CA ASP A 81 22.06 4.28 23.48
C ASP A 81 23.44 3.96 22.86
N LYS A 82 24.50 4.29 23.60
CA LYS A 82 25.91 4.11 23.22
C LYS A 82 26.65 3.13 24.13
N SER A 83 25.93 2.35 24.93
CA SER A 83 26.52 1.31 25.79
C SER A 83 27.29 0.26 24.96
N GLU A 84 28.26 -0.44 25.55
CA GLU A 84 29.10 -1.43 24.84
C GLU A 84 28.29 -2.55 24.16
N GLY A 85 27.12 -2.89 24.71
CA GLY A 85 26.17 -3.85 24.11
C GLY A 85 25.28 -3.27 23.00
N ALA A 86 25.23 -1.95 22.82
CA ALA A 86 24.36 -1.28 21.85
C ALA A 86 24.90 -1.31 20.41
N ASN A 87 26.14 -1.74 20.18
CA ASN A 87 26.77 -1.75 18.86
C ASN A 87 25.99 -2.55 17.79
N LEU A 88 25.20 -3.56 18.20
CA LEU A 88 24.35 -4.33 17.29
C LEU A 88 22.94 -3.74 17.15
N TRP A 89 22.38 -3.20 18.24
CA TRP A 89 20.99 -2.74 18.30
C TRP A 89 20.80 -1.31 17.80
N ASN A 90 21.80 -0.45 18.00
CA ASN A 90 21.77 0.95 17.58
C ASN A 90 21.67 1.10 16.03
N PRO A 91 22.51 0.42 15.22
CA PRO A 91 22.38 0.47 13.76
C PRO A 91 21.04 -0.06 13.25
N LEU A 92 20.46 -1.06 13.93
CA LEU A 92 19.13 -1.58 13.61
C LEU A 92 18.06 -0.49 13.78
N ALA A 93 18.03 0.16 14.95
CA ALA A 93 17.05 1.19 15.26
C ALA A 93 17.12 2.38 14.28
N ILE A 94 18.33 2.87 13.99
CA ILE A 94 18.55 3.98 13.04
C ILE A 94 18.07 3.60 11.63
N THR A 95 18.32 2.36 11.20
CA THR A 95 17.88 1.86 9.89
C THR A 95 16.36 1.91 9.80
N VAL A 96 15.67 1.37 10.81
CA VAL A 96 14.20 1.27 10.86
C VAL A 96 13.56 2.65 10.91
N ILE A 97 14.04 3.54 11.79
CA ILE A 97 13.55 4.91 11.90
C ILE A 97 13.71 5.64 10.57
N GLY A 98 14.92 5.67 10.02
CA GLY A 98 15.19 6.44 8.81
C GLY A 98 14.54 5.87 7.54
N GLY A 99 14.39 4.54 7.45
CA GLY A 99 13.67 3.94 6.34
C GLY A 99 12.16 4.13 6.45
N LEU A 100 11.56 4.05 7.64
CA LEU A 100 10.13 4.34 7.84
C LEU A 100 9.82 5.81 7.59
N SER A 101 10.63 6.74 8.11
CA SER A 101 10.45 8.18 7.85
C SER A 101 10.45 8.52 6.35
N PHE A 102 11.19 7.77 5.54
CA PHE A 102 11.18 7.93 4.08
C PHE A 102 10.04 7.16 3.40
N ALA A 103 9.71 5.96 3.89
CA ALA A 103 8.68 5.11 3.32
C ALA A 103 7.26 5.62 3.57
N THR A 104 7.01 6.30 4.69
CA THR A 104 5.69 6.84 5.06
C THR A 104 5.18 7.90 4.07
N PRO A 105 5.91 9.00 3.79
CA PRO A 105 5.48 9.96 2.77
C PRO A 105 5.49 9.35 1.37
N LEU A 106 6.44 8.46 1.06
CA LEU A 106 6.48 7.77 -0.22
C LEU A 106 5.22 6.93 -0.45
N THR A 107 4.79 6.15 0.55
CA THR A 107 3.55 5.37 0.51
C THR A 107 2.33 6.28 0.38
N LEU A 108 2.33 7.43 1.04
CA LEU A 108 1.26 8.43 0.96
C LEU A 108 1.07 8.97 -0.47
N VAL A 109 2.18 9.19 -1.18
CA VAL A 109 2.20 9.62 -2.60
C VAL A 109 1.95 8.43 -3.53
N LEU A 110 2.35 7.23 -3.13
CA LEU A 110 2.11 6.00 -3.89
C LEU A 110 0.61 5.67 -4.00
N VAL A 111 -0.18 5.97 -2.96
CA VAL A 111 -1.65 5.72 -2.97
C VAL A 111 -2.35 6.41 -4.15
N PRO A 112 -2.25 7.75 -4.33
CA PRO A 112 -2.89 8.41 -5.46
C PRO A 112 -2.28 7.97 -6.80
N ALA A 113 -0.98 7.68 -6.85
CA ALA A 113 -0.32 7.22 -8.08
C ALA A 113 -0.83 5.86 -8.55
N ILE A 114 -0.82 4.83 -7.68
CA ILE A 114 -1.35 3.50 -7.99
C ILE A 114 -2.83 3.59 -8.34
N TYR A 115 -3.60 4.42 -7.64
CA TYR A 115 -5.01 4.56 -7.94
C TYR A 115 -5.26 5.24 -9.30
N SER A 116 -4.47 6.24 -9.69
CA SER A 116 -4.55 6.84 -11.03
C SER A 116 -4.21 5.83 -12.14
N ILE A 117 -3.24 4.94 -11.89
CA ILE A 117 -2.86 3.86 -12.81
C ILE A 117 -4.01 2.84 -12.89
N PHE A 118 -4.55 2.40 -11.75
CA PHE A 118 -5.71 1.51 -11.72
C PHE A 118 -6.96 2.13 -12.34
N GLU A 119 -7.12 3.45 -12.29
CA GLU A 119 -8.18 4.15 -13.02
C GLU A 119 -7.95 4.07 -14.53
N GLN A 120 -6.73 4.23 -15.02
CA GLN A 120 -6.42 4.05 -16.45
C GLN A 120 -6.69 2.61 -16.91
N PHE A 121 -6.27 1.60 -16.14
CA PHE A 121 -6.59 0.20 -16.42
C PHE A 121 -8.08 -0.11 -16.29
N GLY A 122 -8.77 0.52 -15.33
CA GLY A 122 -10.22 0.41 -15.14
C GLY A 122 -11.01 1.07 -16.27
N LYS A 123 -10.56 2.22 -16.79
CA LYS A 123 -11.11 2.89 -17.97
C LYS A 123 -10.92 2.05 -19.22
N ILE A 124 -9.78 1.37 -19.38
CA ILE A 124 -9.54 0.42 -20.49
C ILE A 124 -10.52 -0.76 -20.45
N TYR A 125 -10.76 -1.38 -19.28
CA TYR A 125 -11.73 -2.46 -19.16
C TYR A 125 -13.18 -1.98 -19.27
N SER A 126 -13.47 -0.78 -18.74
CA SER A 126 -14.75 -0.09 -18.90
C SER A 126 -15.03 0.23 -20.37
N ASP A 127 -14.07 0.75 -21.12
CA ASP A 127 -14.22 1.04 -22.56
C ASP A 127 -14.37 -0.25 -23.37
N ILE A 128 -13.68 -1.33 -22.99
CA ILE A 128 -13.87 -2.65 -23.62
C ILE A 128 -15.24 -3.26 -23.28
N LEU A 129 -15.76 -3.06 -22.06
CA LEU A 129 -17.08 -3.59 -21.63
C LEU A 129 -18.26 -2.69 -22.06
N ILE A 130 -18.05 -1.37 -22.22
CA ILE A 130 -19.04 -0.37 -22.64
C ILE A 130 -19.01 -0.13 -24.15
N SER A 131 -17.97 -0.58 -24.88
CA SER A 131 -18.00 -0.66 -26.35
C SER A 131 -19.10 -1.63 -26.81
N GLY A 132 -20.27 -1.03 -27.00
CA GLY A 132 -21.55 -1.37 -27.66
C GLY A 132 -21.89 -2.78 -28.17
N ASN A 133 -20.93 -3.65 -28.45
CA ASN A 133 -21.17 -4.95 -29.10
C ASN A 133 -21.25 -6.13 -28.12
N VAL A 134 -20.50 -6.13 -27.01
CA VAL A 134 -20.50 -7.27 -26.07
C VAL A 134 -21.78 -7.30 -25.21
N GLY A 135 -22.22 -6.14 -24.71
CA GLY A 135 -23.45 -6.03 -23.92
C GLY A 135 -24.72 -6.43 -24.70
N LYS A 136 -24.77 -6.12 -26.01
CA LYS A 136 -25.85 -6.58 -26.89
C LYS A 136 -25.74 -8.08 -27.18
N ALA A 137 -24.53 -8.60 -27.44
CA ALA A 137 -24.30 -10.02 -27.70
C ALA A 137 -24.69 -10.91 -26.49
N VAL A 138 -24.30 -10.53 -25.27
CA VAL A 138 -24.66 -11.28 -24.05
C VAL A 138 -26.17 -11.23 -23.82
N LYS A 139 -26.80 -10.06 -23.97
CA LYS A 139 -28.26 -9.93 -23.80
C LYS A 139 -29.02 -10.76 -24.82
N HIS A 140 -28.56 -10.84 -26.07
CA HIS A 140 -29.20 -11.62 -27.12
C HIS A 140 -29.05 -13.14 -26.89
N THR A 141 -27.88 -13.60 -26.46
CA THR A 141 -27.62 -15.02 -26.16
C THR A 141 -28.37 -15.49 -24.91
N VAL A 142 -28.39 -14.70 -23.84
CA VAL A 142 -29.17 -15.03 -22.64
C VAL A 142 -30.66 -15.11 -22.95
N ARG A 143 -31.19 -14.16 -23.75
CA ARG A 143 -32.62 -14.19 -24.15
C ARG A 143 -32.95 -15.37 -25.05
N ALA A 144 -32.04 -15.80 -25.92
CA ALA A 144 -32.20 -17.00 -26.75
C ALA A 144 -32.17 -18.28 -25.91
N LEU A 145 -31.30 -18.39 -24.91
CA LEU A 145 -31.22 -19.53 -24.00
C LEU A 145 -32.47 -19.66 -23.11
N PHE A 146 -33.00 -18.55 -22.60
CA PHE A 146 -34.24 -18.55 -21.82
C PHE A 146 -35.47 -18.90 -22.66
N LYS A 147 -35.51 -18.51 -23.94
CA LYS A 147 -36.63 -18.88 -24.84
C LYS A 147 -36.59 -20.36 -25.23
N LYS A 148 -35.41 -20.97 -25.29
CA LYS A 148 -35.23 -22.41 -25.57
C LYS A 148 -35.64 -23.28 -24.38
N LYS A 149 -35.39 -22.83 -23.14
CA LYS A 149 -35.76 -23.56 -21.92
C LYS A 149 -37.27 -23.62 -21.64
N LYS A 150 -38.06 -22.68 -22.19
CA LYS A 150 -39.52 -22.60 -21.99
C LYS A 150 -40.33 -23.43 -23.00
N LYS A 151 -39.70 -24.11 -23.95
CA LYS A 151 -40.34 -24.90 -25.02
C LYS A 151 -40.11 -26.42 -24.89
N THR A 152 -39.49 -26.86 -23.78
CA THR A 152 -39.13 -28.26 -23.51
C THR A 152 -39.67 -28.72 -22.14
N SER A 153 -40.70 -28.06 -21.63
CA SER A 153 -41.46 -28.49 -20.46
C SER A 153 -42.95 -28.35 -20.72
#